data_AF-A0A950KU27-F1
#
_entry.id   AF-A0A950KU27-F1
#
_cell.length_a   1.000
_cell.length_b   1.000
_cell.length_c   1.000
_cell.angle_alpha   90.00
_cell.angle_beta   90.00
_cell.angle_gamma   90.00
#
_symmetry.space_group_name_H-M   'P 1'
#
loop_
_entity.id
_entity.type
_entity.pdbx_description
1 polymer ?
#
loop_
_entity_poly.entity_id
_entity_poly.type
_entity_poly.pdbx_seq_one_letter_code
_entity_poly.pdbx_strand_id
1 'polypeptide(L)' 'MAAMMTPDKTGARDAFEKLGFQVEALLQDWVVNHGDRPRDLLIISYDLEDIAIRPESR' A
#
# COMPACT_ATOMS: atom_id res chain seq x y z
N MET A 1 5.45 -7.11 3.14
CA MET A 1 4.42 -7.29 2.09
C MET A 1 4.10 -5.94 1.47
N ALA A 2 3.74 -5.85 0.18
CA ALA A 2 3.42 -4.57 -0.47
C ALA A 2 2.07 -4.63 -1.21
N ALA A 3 1.40 -3.49 -1.30
CA ALA A 3 0.21 -3.27 -2.10
C ALA A 3 0.37 -2.01 -2.96
N MET A 4 -0.27 -2.00 -4.12
CA MET A 4 -0.16 -0.92 -5.10
C MET A 4 -1.55 -0.45 -5.54
N MET A 5 -1.77 0.86 -5.58
CA MET A 5 -3.05 1.46 -5.96
C MET A 5 -2.87 2.87 -6.49
N THR A 6 -3.86 3.42 -7.19
CA THR A 6 -3.84 4.86 -7.49
C THR A 6 -4.28 5.66 -6.25
N PRO A 7 -3.69 6.84 -5.95
CA PRO A 7 -3.97 7.59 -4.72
C PRO A 7 -5.43 8.02 -4.53
N ASP A 8 -6.19 8.12 -5.63
CA ASP A 8 -7.63 8.44 -5.62
C ASP A 8 -8.51 7.30 -5.10
N LYS A 9 -7.95 6.09 -4.90
CA LYS A 9 -8.62 4.97 -4.23
C LYS A 9 -8.56 5.09 -2.71
N THR A 10 -9.12 6.19 -2.19
CA THR A 10 -9.08 6.53 -0.76
C THR A 10 -9.57 5.40 0.15
N GLY A 11 -10.65 4.70 -0.21
CA GLY A 11 -11.15 3.56 0.59
C GLY A 11 -10.19 2.37 0.66
N ALA A 12 -9.43 2.09 -0.40
CA ALA A 12 -8.42 1.04 -0.38
C ALA A 12 -7.23 1.46 0.48
N ARG A 13 -6.77 2.72 0.32
CA ARG A 13 -5.71 3.31 1.13
C ARG A 13 -6.04 3.24 2.62
N ASP A 14 -7.21 3.73 3.02
CA ASP A 14 -7.66 3.73 4.42
C ASP A 14 -7.71 2.32 5.00
N ALA A 15 -8.13 1.32 4.20
CA ALA A 15 -8.20 -0.06 4.65
C ALA A 15 -6.82 -0.64 4.96
N PHE A 16 -5.83 -0.38 4.10
CA PHE A 16 -4.48 -0.88 4.34
C PHE A 16 -3.74 -0.10 5.44
N GLU A 17 -3.92 1.22 5.55
CA GLU A 17 -3.38 2.00 6.66
C GLU A 17 -3.90 1.47 8.01
N LYS A 18 -5.18 1.08 8.10
CA LYS A 18 -5.76 0.41 9.28
C LYS A 18 -5.15 -0.96 9.59
N LEU A 19 -4.64 -1.67 8.58
CA LEU A 19 -3.91 -2.93 8.73
C LEU A 19 -2.43 -2.70 9.09
N GLY A 20 -2.00 -1.45 9.25
CA GLY A 20 -0.64 -1.08 9.63
C GLY A 20 0.30 -0.82 8.45
N PHE A 21 -0.16 -0.94 7.21
CA PHE A 21 0.66 -0.61 6.05
C PHE A 21 1.00 0.88 6.06
N GLN A 22 2.22 1.21 5.66
CA GLN A 22 2.74 2.57 5.55
C GLN A 22 3.01 2.92 4.10
N VAL A 23 2.89 4.20 3.75
CA VAL A 23 3.29 4.69 2.42
C VAL A 23 4.80 4.55 2.28
N GLU A 24 5.22 3.89 1.21
CA GLU A 24 6.64 3.68 0.90
C GLU A 24 7.09 4.60 -0.25
N ALA A 25 6.28 4.72 -1.31
CA ALA A 25 6.60 5.54 -2.46
C ALA A 25 5.36 6.03 -3.22
N LEU A 26 5.53 7.14 -3.94
CA LEU A 26 4.59 7.63 -4.93
C LEU A 26 5.33 7.79 -6.27
N LEU A 27 4.91 7.02 -7.27
CA LEU A 27 5.45 7.12 -8.63
C LEU A 27 4.48 7.93 -9.48
N GLN A 28 4.94 9.09 -9.96
CA GLN A 28 4.11 9.98 -10.77
C GLN A 28 3.92 9.42 -12.18
N ASP A 29 2.71 9.58 -12.73
CA ASP A 29 2.38 9.21 -14.12
C ASP A 29 2.76 7.76 -14.51
N TRP A 30 2.71 6.84 -13.53
CA TRP A 30 3.27 5.49 -13.68
C TRP A 30 2.28 4.45 -14.22
N VAL A 31 0.97 4.65 -14.02
CA VAL A 31 -0.07 3.72 -14.49
C VAL A 31 -0.84 4.30 -15.65
N VAL A 32 -0.94 3.57 -16.75
CA VAL A 32 -1.82 3.93 -17.86
C VAL A 32 -3.11 3.11 -17.77
N ASN A 33 -4.24 3.80 -17.60
CA ASN A 33 -5.57 3.19 -17.75
C ASN A 33 -5.97 3.18 -19.23
N HIS A 34 -6.99 2.42 -19.62
CA HIS A 34 -7.54 2.36 -20.99
C HIS A 34 -7.99 3.71 -21.60
N GLY A 35 -7.92 4.82 -20.86
CA GLY A 35 -8.28 6.17 -21.30
C GLY A 35 -7.10 7.12 -21.47
N ASP A 36 -5.89 6.61 -21.71
CA ASP A 36 -4.66 7.33 -22.08
C ASP A 36 -4.15 8.41 -21.11
N ARG A 37 -4.81 8.63 -19.98
CA ARG A 37 -4.29 9.51 -18.91
C ARG A 37 -3.44 8.71 -17.93
N PRO A 38 -2.14 9.01 -17.82
CA PRO A 38 -1.31 8.46 -16.75
C PRO A 38 -1.90 8.84 -15.39
N ARG A 39 -1.75 7.93 -14.43
CA ARG A 39 -2.07 8.18 -13.03
C ARG A 39 -0.89 7.78 -12.17
N ASP A 40 -0.78 8.46 -11.04
CA ASP A 40 0.18 8.11 -10.02
C ASP A 40 -0.06 6.70 -9.46
N LEU A 41 1.02 6.02 -9.10
CA LEU A 41 1.00 4.77 -8.36
C LEU A 41 1.48 5.01 -6.93
N LEU A 42 0.62 4.73 -5.96
CA LEU A 42 0.98 4.63 -4.55
C LEU A 42 1.45 3.21 -4.25
N ILE A 43 2.65 3.10 -3.67
CA ILE A 43 3.19 1.86 -3.10
C ILE A 43 3.13 1.99 -1.60
N ILE A 44 2.50 1.02 -0.94
CA ILE A 44 2.45 0.91 0.52
C ILE A 44 2.97 -0.46 0.93
N SER A 45 3.58 -0.55 2.10
CA SER A 45 4.12 -1.80 2.62
C SER A 45 3.88 -1.99 4.11
N TYR A 46 3.86 -3.25 4.50
CA TYR A 46 3.80 -3.68 5.89
C TYR A 46 4.99 -4.60 6.15
N ASP A 47 5.75 -4.27 7.20
CA ASP A 47 6.86 -5.09 7.65
C ASP A 47 6.34 -6.31 8.42
N LEU A 48 6.77 -7.50 8.02
CA LEU A 48 6.35 -8.77 8.63
C LEU A 48 7.26 -9.19 9.79
N GLU A 49 8.39 -8.51 10.00
CA GLU A 49 9.35 -8.87 11.06
C GLU A 49 8.74 -8.77 12.47
N ASP A 50 7.74 -7.90 12.67
CA ASP A 50 7.01 -7.75 13.95
C ASP A 50 6.04 -8.91 14.27
N ILE A 51 5.58 -9.68 13.26
CA ILE A 51 4.64 -10.80 13.49
C ILE A 51 5.37 -12.05 13.99
N ALA A 52 6.66 -12.22 13.66
CA ALA A 52 7.40 -13.41 13.99
C ALA A 52 7.87 -13.48 15.46
N ILE A 53 7.79 -12.37 16.22
CA ILE A 53 8.28 -12.28 17.61
C ILE A 53 7.13 -12.04 18.59
N ARG A 54 6.11 -12.91 18.57
CA ARG A 54 5.24 -13.15 19.73
C ARG A 54 5.08 -14.65 19.95
N PRO A 55 6.04 -15.32 20.60
CA PRO A 55 5.76 -16.64 21.15
C PRO A 55 4.68 -16.47 22.20
N GLU A 56 3.59 -17.21 22.03
CA GLU A 56 2.43 -17.23 22.92
C GLU A 56 2.89 -17.38 24.37
N SER A 57 2.68 -16.33 25.18
CA SER A 57 2.89 -16.38 26.61
C SER A 57 1.84 -17.34 27.21
N ARG A 58 2.27 -18.57 27.49
CA ARG A 58 1.58 -19.51 28.38
C ARG A 58 1.46 -18.95 29.79
#